data_AF-A0A0J8RB83-F1
#
_entry.id   AF-A0A0J8RB83-F1
#
_cell.length_a   1.000
_cell.length_b   1.000
_cell.length_c   1.000
_cell.angle_alpha   90.00
_cell.angle_beta   90.00
_cell.angle_gamma   90.00
#
_symmetry.space_group_name_H-M   'P 1'
#
loop_
_entity.id
_entity.type
_entity.pdbx_description
1 polymer ?
#
loop_
_entity_poly.entity_id
_entity_poly.type
_entity_poly.pdbx_seq_one_letter_code
_entity_poly.pdbx_strand_id
1 'polypeptide(L)'
;MAHHRTEEDFAPDLQNPPLDFNHSSIQGQDFLLSATSQQSSTVPRVLHEAVYTPVASPQPLKLVALFNTELTPPRFHVTYRWWEEEALPILWAFNIGDIKRLLQFRLYDDDDFPRRILQNRNTATLTEFVASLFPPGQPGLLDLAHHEKVDEIIRLCQKIIFPIPWNWFPNYLNGVNPVTIALEINTESVLQFKAISFEDWVRFALGYPTMSIVWFVEQHRELYNLLSAHLDRHPEKECIYVDVEKVSVRRLQKLSTSS
;
A
#
# COMPACT_ATOMS: atom_id res chain seq x y z
N MET A 1 21.76 35.82 39.92
CA MET A 1 22.56 35.54 38.71
C MET A 1 21.77 34.57 37.87
N ALA A 2 21.04 35.14 36.91
CA ALA A 2 20.18 34.45 35.97
C ALA A 2 20.96 34.28 34.66
N HIS A 3 20.90 33.09 34.06
CA HIS A 3 21.33 32.89 32.68
C HIS A 3 20.08 32.61 31.83
N HIS A 4 19.63 33.68 31.17
CA HIS A 4 18.82 33.62 29.96
C HIS A 4 19.61 32.87 28.87
N ARG A 5 18.94 31.98 28.14
CA ARG A 5 19.40 31.53 26.83
C ARG A 5 18.28 31.79 25.83
N THR A 6 18.64 32.60 24.85
CA THR A 6 17.81 33.21 23.82
C THR A 6 17.42 32.20 22.76
N GLU A 7 16.18 32.31 22.30
CA GLU A 7 15.64 31.74 21.06
C GLU A 7 16.37 32.33 19.86
N GLU A 8 16.82 31.48 18.92
CA GLU A 8 17.09 31.89 17.53
C GLU A 8 16.56 30.81 16.58
N ASP A 9 15.51 31.22 15.85
CA ASP A 9 15.10 30.90 14.49
C ASP A 9 15.59 29.60 13.83
N PHE A 10 14.64 28.70 13.57
CA PHE A 10 14.70 27.76 12.44
C PHE A 10 13.32 27.67 11.78
N ALA A 11 13.11 28.48 10.75
CA ALA A 11 12.08 28.25 9.74
C ALA A 11 12.68 27.44 8.57
N PRO A 12 11.94 26.47 8.02
CA PRO A 12 12.12 26.09 6.62
C PRO A 12 10.87 26.44 5.82
N ASP A 13 11.01 27.47 4.97
CA ASP A 13 10.15 27.71 3.81
C ASP A 13 10.29 26.54 2.84
N LEU A 14 9.23 25.73 2.70
CA LEU A 14 9.02 24.81 1.58
C LEU A 14 7.77 25.27 0.83
N GLN A 15 7.95 26.26 -0.03
CA GLN A 15 7.00 26.62 -1.07
C GLN A 15 6.92 25.48 -2.10
N ASN A 16 5.81 24.74 -2.08
CA ASN A 16 5.40 23.86 -3.17
C ASN A 16 4.80 24.71 -4.31
N PRO A 17 5.26 24.59 -5.57
CA PRO A 17 4.55 25.15 -6.71
C PRO A 17 3.31 24.28 -7.06
N PRO A 18 2.23 24.87 -7.61
CA PRO A 18 1.01 24.14 -7.94
C PRO A 18 1.20 23.23 -9.15
N LEU A 19 0.67 22.01 -9.07
CA LEU A 19 0.55 21.07 -10.19
C LEU A 19 -0.72 21.37 -10.99
N ASP A 20 -0.58 22.04 -12.13
CA ASP A 20 -1.63 22.16 -13.13
C ASP A 20 -1.77 20.84 -13.91
N PHE A 21 -2.88 20.13 -13.70
CA PHE A 21 -3.28 19.01 -14.56
C PHE A 21 -4.20 19.51 -15.67
N ASN A 22 -3.64 19.70 -16.87
CA ASN A 22 -4.43 19.90 -18.09
C ASN A 22 -5.04 18.56 -18.53
N HIS A 23 -6.37 18.49 -18.51
CA HIS A 23 -7.16 17.43 -19.13
C HIS A 23 -7.19 17.60 -20.65
N SER A 24 -6.64 16.63 -21.39
CA SER A 24 -6.88 16.48 -22.82
C SER A 24 -7.67 15.19 -23.05
N SER A 25 -8.97 15.37 -23.25
CA SER A 25 -9.94 14.40 -23.75
C SER A 25 -9.65 14.07 -25.22
N ILE A 26 -9.63 12.78 -25.58
CA ILE A 26 -9.84 12.36 -26.98
C ILE A 26 -10.84 11.19 -26.99
N GLN A 27 -12.01 11.50 -27.55
CA GLN A 27 -13.07 10.58 -27.93
C GLN A 27 -12.71 9.80 -29.21
N GLY A 28 -13.16 8.54 -29.25
CA GLY A 28 -13.91 7.97 -30.37
C GLY A 28 -13.14 7.47 -31.58
N GLN A 29 -13.29 6.17 -31.87
CA GLN A 29 -13.65 5.71 -33.21
C GLN A 29 -14.15 4.26 -33.19
N ASP A 30 -15.43 4.11 -33.51
CA ASP A 30 -16.08 2.88 -33.96
C ASP A 30 -15.54 2.46 -35.33
N PHE A 31 -15.36 1.15 -35.54
CA PHE A 31 -15.45 0.56 -36.87
C PHE A 31 -15.98 -0.88 -36.78
N LEU A 32 -17.23 -1.07 -37.20
CA LEU A 32 -17.80 -2.37 -37.58
C LEU A 32 -17.42 -2.67 -39.03
N LEU A 33 -17.24 -3.95 -39.38
CA LEU A 33 -17.85 -4.61 -40.56
C LEU A 33 -17.46 -6.12 -40.64
N SER A 34 -18.47 -6.96 -40.37
CA SER A 34 -18.96 -8.19 -41.03
C SER A 34 -18.08 -9.22 -41.78
N ALA A 35 -18.25 -10.49 -41.37
CA ALA A 35 -18.56 -11.75 -42.12
C ALA A 35 -17.54 -12.29 -43.17
N THR A 36 -17.19 -13.59 -43.25
CA THR A 36 -18.03 -14.78 -43.53
C THR A 36 -17.24 -16.12 -43.47
N SER A 37 -17.97 -17.19 -43.15
CA SER A 37 -17.87 -18.66 -43.35
C SER A 37 -16.65 -19.42 -43.95
N GLN A 38 -16.29 -20.48 -43.20
CA GLN A 38 -16.15 -21.92 -43.55
C GLN A 38 -15.59 -22.38 -44.92
N GLN A 39 -14.60 -23.30 -44.85
CA GLN A 39 -14.60 -24.53 -45.67
C GLN A 39 -13.76 -25.64 -45.02
N SER A 40 -14.38 -26.83 -44.90
CA SER A 40 -13.75 -28.11 -44.57
C SER A 40 -13.13 -28.75 -45.81
N SER A 41 -12.03 -29.48 -45.65
CA SER A 41 -11.68 -30.59 -46.55
C SER A 41 -10.80 -31.61 -45.83
N THR A 42 -11.23 -32.87 -45.86
CA THR A 42 -10.65 -34.04 -45.20
C THR A 42 -10.30 -35.06 -46.30
N VAL A 43 -9.03 -35.45 -46.46
CA VAL A 43 -8.63 -36.81 -46.93
C VAL A 43 -7.20 -37.11 -46.41
N PRO A 44 -6.92 -38.32 -45.86
CA PRO A 44 -5.67 -38.67 -45.18
C PRO A 44 -4.68 -39.43 -46.07
N ARG A 45 -3.36 -39.37 -45.79
CA ARG A 45 -2.45 -40.52 -46.07
C ARG A 45 -1.01 -40.40 -45.52
N VAL A 46 -0.62 -41.51 -44.90
CA VAL A 46 0.73 -42.12 -44.73
C VAL A 46 1.71 -41.52 -43.74
N LEU A 47 1.95 -42.29 -42.66
CA LEU A 47 3.11 -42.23 -41.78
C LEU A 47 4.41 -42.42 -42.57
N HIS A 48 5.33 -41.47 -42.45
CA HIS A 48 6.75 -41.77 -42.45
C HIS A 48 7.35 -41.20 -41.16
N GLU A 49 7.74 -42.12 -40.29
CA GLU A 49 8.55 -41.93 -39.09
C GLU A 49 9.89 -41.32 -39.50
N ALA A 50 10.07 -40.03 -39.25
CA ALA A 50 11.37 -39.40 -39.15
C ALA A 50 11.54 -39.00 -37.69
N VAL A 51 12.41 -39.73 -36.98
CA VAL A 51 12.84 -39.40 -35.62
C VAL A 51 13.63 -38.09 -35.70
N TYR A 52 12.92 -36.97 -35.64
CA TYR A 52 13.47 -35.68 -35.28
C TYR A 52 13.40 -35.57 -33.77
N THR A 53 14.52 -35.83 -33.09
CA THR A 53 14.71 -35.32 -31.73
C THR A 53 14.61 -33.80 -31.79
N PRO A 54 13.60 -33.17 -31.18
CA PRO A 54 13.58 -31.73 -31.04
C PRO A 54 14.68 -31.38 -30.05
N VAL A 55 15.69 -30.64 -30.50
CA VAL A 55 16.55 -29.88 -29.60
C VAL A 55 15.59 -29.02 -28.79
N ALA A 56 15.50 -29.28 -27.49
CA ALA A 56 14.64 -28.52 -26.60
C ALA A 56 15.01 -27.03 -26.73
N SER A 57 14.15 -26.26 -27.40
CA SER A 57 14.13 -24.81 -27.19
C SER A 57 14.01 -24.60 -25.67
N PRO A 58 14.85 -23.74 -25.06
CA PRO A 58 14.63 -23.38 -23.67
C PRO A 58 13.22 -22.80 -23.62
N GLN A 59 12.31 -23.49 -22.93
CA GLN A 59 10.99 -22.93 -22.68
C GLN A 59 11.21 -21.59 -21.99
N PRO A 60 10.50 -20.52 -22.40
CA PRO A 60 10.51 -19.31 -21.60
C PRO A 60 10.06 -19.75 -20.21
N LEU A 61 10.96 -19.57 -19.23
CA LEU A 61 10.64 -19.80 -17.83
C LEU A 61 9.33 -19.07 -17.62
N LYS A 62 8.24 -19.81 -17.37
CA LYS A 62 6.96 -19.20 -17.01
C LYS A 62 7.26 -18.32 -15.81
N LEU A 63 7.38 -17.02 -16.04
CA LEU A 63 7.57 -15.96 -15.06
C LEU A 63 6.30 -15.80 -14.19
N VAL A 64 5.51 -16.86 -14.05
CA VAL A 64 4.10 -16.88 -13.61
C VAL A 64 3.99 -17.08 -12.10
N ALA A 65 5.10 -17.10 -11.34
CA ALA A 65 5.01 -17.29 -9.89
C ALA A 65 6.10 -16.61 -9.06
N LEU A 66 6.80 -15.60 -9.59
CA LEU A 66 7.78 -14.85 -8.78
C LEU A 66 7.12 -13.85 -7.82
N PHE A 67 5.89 -13.42 -8.11
CA PHE A 67 5.04 -12.65 -7.19
C PHE A 67 3.79 -13.46 -6.85
N ASN A 68 3.98 -14.60 -6.18
CA ASN A 68 2.85 -15.21 -5.48
C ASN A 68 2.49 -14.30 -4.29
N THR A 69 1.58 -13.37 -4.56
CA THR A 69 1.02 -12.39 -3.62
C THR A 69 0.13 -13.05 -2.56
N GLU A 70 0.00 -14.38 -2.56
CA GLU A 70 -0.25 -15.15 -1.34
C GLU A 70 0.96 -15.10 -0.39
N LEU A 71 1.51 -13.90 -0.19
CA LEU A 71 2.21 -13.57 1.02
C LEU A 71 1.16 -13.77 2.13
N THR A 72 1.12 -14.96 2.70
CA THR A 72 0.87 -15.09 4.13
C THR A 72 2.19 -14.74 4.80
N PRO A 73 2.46 -13.46 5.12
CA PRO A 73 3.57 -13.14 5.99
C PRO A 73 3.43 -13.97 7.26
N PRO A 74 4.54 -14.27 7.95
CA PRO A 74 4.52 -15.04 9.17
C PRO A 74 3.55 -14.38 10.15
N ARG A 75 2.35 -14.96 10.26
CA ARG A 75 1.35 -14.51 11.20
C ARG A 75 1.79 -15.03 12.55
N PHE A 76 1.83 -14.16 13.55
CA PHE A 76 1.86 -14.60 14.93
C PHE A 76 0.54 -15.34 15.19
N HIS A 77 0.57 -16.68 15.03
CA HIS A 77 -0.57 -17.54 15.34
C HIS A 77 -0.65 -17.68 16.85
N VAL A 78 -1.31 -16.70 17.46
CA VAL A 78 -1.60 -16.74 18.89
C VAL A 78 -3.01 -17.32 19.04
N THR A 79 -3.10 -18.53 19.58
CA THR A 79 -4.38 -19.21 19.88
C THR A 79 -5.21 -18.48 20.92
N TYR A 80 -4.57 -17.63 21.73
CA TYR A 80 -5.20 -16.84 22.77
C TYR A 80 -4.72 -15.38 22.71
N ARG A 81 -5.60 -14.48 22.27
CA ARG A 81 -5.32 -13.06 22.10
C ARG A 81 -5.69 -12.29 23.37
N TRP A 82 -4.88 -12.43 24.41
CA TRP A 82 -5.12 -11.79 25.72
C TRP A 82 -5.36 -10.27 25.62
N TRP A 83 -4.76 -9.60 24.62
CA TRP A 83 -4.95 -8.17 24.41
C TRP A 83 -6.39 -7.79 23.98
N GLU A 84 -7.16 -8.70 23.39
CA GLU A 84 -8.57 -8.46 23.07
C GLU A 84 -9.44 -8.44 24.34
N GLU A 85 -9.10 -9.26 25.33
CA GLU A 85 -9.79 -9.26 26.63
C GLU A 85 -9.49 -7.97 27.41
N GLU A 86 -8.26 -7.47 27.30
CA GLU A 86 -7.84 -6.20 27.91
C GLU A 86 -8.42 -4.96 27.20
N ALA A 87 -8.92 -5.09 25.97
CA ALA A 87 -9.49 -3.97 25.24
C ALA A 87 -10.75 -3.41 25.94
N LEU A 88 -11.63 -4.29 26.44
CA LEU A 88 -12.85 -3.89 27.14
C LEU A 88 -12.59 -3.05 28.39
N PRO A 89 -11.78 -3.50 29.37
CA PRO A 89 -11.49 -2.71 30.57
C PRO A 89 -10.76 -1.41 30.22
N ILE A 90 -9.90 -1.37 29.20
CA ILE A 90 -9.25 -0.13 28.75
C ILE A 90 -10.27 0.87 28.22
N LEU A 91 -11.22 0.45 27.37
CA LEU A 91 -12.28 1.32 26.86
C LEU A 91 -13.21 1.85 27.96
N TRP A 92 -13.40 1.06 29.02
CA TRP A 92 -14.15 1.46 30.21
C TRP A 92 -13.31 2.26 31.23
N ALA A 93 -11.98 2.22 31.15
CA ALA A 93 -11.10 2.95 32.04
C ALA A 93 -11.23 4.46 31.84
N PHE A 94 -10.68 5.25 32.77
CA PHE A 94 -10.74 6.72 32.71
C PHE A 94 -9.54 7.36 32.00
N ASN A 95 -8.58 6.57 31.52
CA ASN A 95 -7.39 7.10 30.85
C ASN A 95 -7.63 7.30 29.35
N ILE A 96 -7.90 8.55 28.97
CA ILE A 96 -8.05 8.99 27.57
C ILE A 96 -6.86 8.59 26.70
N GLY A 97 -5.64 8.64 27.23
CA GLY A 97 -4.43 8.29 26.49
C GLY A 97 -4.35 6.81 26.12
N ASP A 98 -4.80 5.92 27.00
CA ASP A 98 -4.81 4.48 26.74
C ASP A 98 -5.93 4.11 25.78
N ILE A 99 -7.11 4.73 25.94
CA ILE A 99 -8.21 4.57 24.98
C ILE A 99 -7.78 5.02 23.59
N LYS A 100 -7.12 6.19 23.48
CA LYS A 100 -6.59 6.69 22.20
C LYS A 100 -5.66 5.68 21.53
N ARG A 101 -4.68 5.14 22.27
CA ARG A 101 -3.75 4.13 21.74
C ARG A 101 -4.49 2.88 21.29
N LEU A 102 -5.42 2.37 22.10
CA LEU A 102 -6.22 1.20 21.74
C LEU A 102 -7.03 1.44 20.44
N LEU A 103 -7.63 2.63 20.30
CA LEU A 103 -8.32 3.01 19.08
C LEU A 103 -7.39 3.12 17.88
N GLN A 104 -6.15 3.60 18.04
CA GLN A 104 -5.16 3.71 16.96
C GLN A 104 -4.67 2.34 16.48
N PHE A 105 -4.27 1.46 17.40
CA PHE A 105 -3.76 0.12 17.06
C PHE A 105 -4.84 -0.84 16.58
N ARG A 106 -6.08 -0.63 17.04
CA ARG A 106 -7.23 -1.45 16.68
C ARG A 106 -6.94 -2.94 16.91
N LEU A 107 -6.61 -3.35 18.13
CA LEU A 107 -6.33 -4.77 18.43
C LEU A 107 -7.59 -5.50 18.90
N TYR A 108 -8.60 -5.49 18.03
CA TYR A 108 -9.90 -6.13 18.23
C TYR A 108 -10.47 -6.54 16.87
N ASP A 109 -11.23 -7.64 16.85
CA ASP A 109 -11.79 -8.20 15.62
C ASP A 109 -12.98 -7.40 15.06
N ASP A 110 -13.81 -6.84 15.94
CA ASP A 110 -15.02 -6.11 15.57
C ASP A 110 -14.77 -4.60 15.54
N ASP A 111 -14.80 -4.00 14.35
CA ASP A 111 -14.53 -2.57 14.17
C ASP A 111 -15.61 -1.66 14.82
N ASP A 112 -16.82 -2.18 15.07
CA ASP A 112 -17.88 -1.45 15.78
C ASP A 112 -17.80 -1.61 17.32
N PHE A 113 -16.96 -2.52 17.81
CA PHE A 113 -16.79 -2.76 19.25
C PHE A 113 -16.49 -1.46 20.03
N PRO A 114 -15.51 -0.62 19.64
CA PRO A 114 -15.24 0.61 20.37
C PRO A 114 -16.41 1.59 20.33
N ARG A 115 -17.13 1.67 19.20
CA ARG A 115 -18.29 2.56 19.05
C ARG A 115 -19.36 2.22 20.07
N ARG A 116 -19.73 0.95 20.19
CA ARG A 116 -20.75 0.49 21.14
C ARG A 116 -20.36 0.77 22.59
N ILE A 117 -19.08 0.62 22.95
CA ILE A 117 -18.61 0.90 24.31
C ILE A 117 -18.59 2.41 24.58
N LEU A 118 -18.05 3.21 23.66
CA LEU A 118 -17.96 4.66 23.81
C LEU A 118 -19.34 5.34 23.88
N GLN A 119 -20.35 4.83 23.15
CA GLN A 119 -21.73 5.31 23.22
C GLN A 119 -22.38 5.15 24.61
N ASN A 120 -21.86 4.26 25.45
CA ASN A 120 -22.36 4.08 26.82
C ASN A 120 -21.62 4.97 27.84
N ARG A 121 -20.65 5.77 27.40
CA ARG A 121 -19.87 6.65 28.29
C ARG A 121 -20.64 7.91 28.63
N ASN A 122 -20.19 8.62 29.66
CA ASN A 122 -20.75 9.92 29.98
C ASN A 122 -20.34 10.95 28.91
N THR A 123 -21.28 11.78 28.45
CA THR A 123 -21.03 12.92 27.55
C THR A 123 -19.88 13.81 28.03
N ALA A 124 -19.74 14.07 29.33
CA ALA A 124 -18.64 14.88 29.85
C ALA A 124 -17.26 14.29 29.54
N THR A 125 -17.10 12.97 29.69
CA THR A 125 -15.86 12.26 29.36
C THR A 125 -15.59 12.28 27.86
N LEU A 126 -16.64 12.12 27.03
CA LEU A 126 -16.47 12.23 25.57
C LEU A 126 -16.07 13.64 25.15
N THR A 127 -16.63 14.67 25.78
CA THR A 127 -16.25 16.07 25.54
C THR A 127 -14.78 16.32 25.89
N GLU A 128 -14.32 15.82 27.04
CA GLU A 128 -12.90 15.91 27.44
C GLU A 128 -11.99 15.17 26.46
N PHE A 129 -12.40 13.97 26.03
CA PHE A 129 -11.65 13.19 25.06
C PHE A 129 -11.54 13.92 23.72
N VAL A 130 -12.66 14.36 23.16
CA VAL A 130 -12.67 15.19 21.94
C VAL A 130 -11.73 16.39 22.12
N ALA A 131 -11.83 17.14 23.21
CA ALA A 131 -10.97 18.29 23.48
C ALA A 131 -9.47 17.91 23.53
N SER A 132 -9.12 16.73 24.03
CA SER A 132 -7.73 16.24 24.07
C SER A 132 -7.14 15.89 22.69
N LEU A 133 -7.98 15.66 21.68
CA LEU A 133 -7.57 15.31 20.33
C LEU A 133 -7.27 16.54 19.47
N PHE A 134 -7.72 17.74 19.87
CA PHE A 134 -7.59 18.97 19.10
C PHE A 134 -6.67 19.99 19.78
N PRO A 135 -6.02 20.87 18.98
CA PRO A 135 -5.42 22.08 19.50
C PRO A 135 -6.49 22.96 20.18
N PRO A 136 -6.13 23.67 21.26
CA PRO A 136 -7.07 24.56 21.94
C PRO A 136 -7.59 25.65 20.97
N GLY A 137 -8.91 25.85 20.93
CA GLY A 137 -9.55 26.95 20.20
C GLY A 137 -10.28 26.60 18.91
N GLN A 138 -10.49 25.31 18.57
CA GLN A 138 -11.39 24.95 17.45
C GLN A 138 -12.88 25.09 17.86
N PRO A 139 -13.64 25.99 17.23
CA PRO A 139 -15.06 26.20 17.56
C PRO A 139 -15.95 25.06 17.02
N GLY A 140 -17.02 24.75 17.75
CA GLY A 140 -18.10 23.83 17.31
C GLY A 140 -17.94 22.36 17.71
N LEU A 141 -16.78 21.95 18.24
CA LEU A 141 -16.49 20.55 18.57
C LEU A 141 -17.05 20.08 19.93
N LEU A 142 -17.19 21.01 20.87
CA LEU A 142 -17.82 20.72 22.17
C LEU A 142 -19.35 20.60 22.06
N ASP A 143 -19.92 21.22 21.03
CA ASP A 143 -21.37 21.31 20.79
C ASP A 143 -21.94 20.09 20.05
N LEU A 144 -21.07 19.19 19.57
CA LEU A 144 -21.46 17.93 18.92
C LEU A 144 -22.45 17.14 19.80
N ALA A 145 -23.43 16.51 19.19
CA ALA A 145 -24.29 15.56 19.89
C ALA A 145 -23.48 14.37 20.41
N HIS A 146 -24.02 13.65 21.39
CA HIS A 146 -23.31 12.54 22.06
C HIS A 146 -22.75 11.51 21.07
N HIS A 147 -23.56 11.08 20.09
CA HIS A 147 -23.15 10.11 19.08
C HIS A 147 -22.10 10.70 18.11
N GLU A 148 -22.25 11.96 17.70
CA GLU A 148 -21.29 12.64 16.83
C GLU A 148 -19.91 12.75 17.50
N LYS A 149 -19.85 12.95 18.83
CA LYS A 149 -18.59 12.92 19.58
C LYS A 149 -17.90 11.55 19.48
N VAL A 150 -18.65 10.46 19.60
CA VAL A 150 -18.09 9.10 19.48
C VAL A 150 -17.52 8.89 18.08
N ASP A 151 -18.30 9.24 17.06
CA ASP A 151 -17.90 9.08 15.66
C ASP A 151 -16.64 9.89 15.35
N GLU A 152 -16.54 11.10 15.89
CA GLU A 152 -15.40 11.98 15.71
C GLU A 152 -14.15 11.46 16.44
N ILE A 153 -14.29 10.97 17.68
CA ILE A 153 -13.18 10.32 18.42
C ILE A 153 -12.62 9.15 17.61
N ILE A 154 -13.50 8.28 17.10
CA ILE A 154 -13.10 7.12 16.29
C ILE A 154 -12.39 7.59 15.03
N ARG A 155 -12.98 8.53 14.28
CA ARG A 155 -12.44 9.05 13.03
C ARG A 155 -11.04 9.66 13.20
N LEU A 156 -10.81 10.40 14.28
CA LEU A 156 -9.54 11.05 14.56
C LEU A 156 -8.47 10.08 15.04
N CYS A 157 -8.85 9.09 15.84
CA CYS A 157 -7.92 8.07 16.32
C CYS A 157 -7.57 7.05 15.21
N GLN A 158 -8.54 6.67 14.38
CA GLN A 158 -8.41 5.67 13.33
C GLN A 158 -8.24 6.33 11.96
N LYS A 159 -7.24 7.20 11.83
CA LYS A 159 -6.99 7.88 10.56
C LYS A 159 -6.53 6.87 9.50
N ILE A 160 -7.49 6.35 8.72
CA ILE A 160 -7.20 5.54 7.55
C ILE A 160 -6.69 6.50 6.47
N ILE A 161 -5.40 6.41 6.17
CA ILE A 161 -4.82 7.11 5.03
C ILE A 161 -5.17 6.28 3.79
N PHE A 162 -5.96 6.88 2.90
CA PHE A 162 -6.25 6.26 1.62
C PHE A 162 -4.97 6.14 0.81
N PRO A 163 -4.78 4.99 0.16
CA PRO A 163 -3.48 4.70 -0.40
C PRO A 163 -3.27 5.35 -1.77
N ILE A 164 -2.00 5.57 -2.10
CA ILE A 164 -1.58 6.26 -3.32
C ILE A 164 -1.52 5.21 -4.44
N PRO A 165 -2.13 5.44 -5.62
CA PRO A 165 -1.96 4.55 -6.76
C PRO A 165 -0.50 4.52 -7.24
N TRP A 166 -0.05 3.37 -7.72
CA TRP A 166 1.26 3.21 -8.32
C TRP A 166 1.40 4.14 -9.53
N ASN A 167 2.42 4.99 -9.53
CA ASN A 167 2.56 6.05 -10.54
C ASN A 167 3.84 5.96 -11.38
N TRP A 168 4.68 4.93 -11.18
CA TRP A 168 5.86 4.71 -12.00
C TRP A 168 5.56 3.82 -13.21
N PHE A 169 6.09 4.18 -14.39
CA PHE A 169 5.90 3.45 -15.63
C PHE A 169 7.23 3.15 -16.34
N PRO A 170 7.38 1.98 -16.98
CA PRO A 170 8.53 1.66 -17.81
C PRO A 170 8.76 2.68 -18.92
N ASN A 171 10.00 3.17 -19.05
CA ASN A 171 10.36 4.10 -20.12
C ASN A 171 10.65 3.34 -21.43
N TYR A 172 10.02 3.77 -22.52
CA TYR A 172 10.19 3.17 -23.85
C TYR A 172 11.46 3.64 -24.56
N LEU A 173 12.08 4.72 -24.08
CA LEU A 173 13.27 5.29 -24.70
C LEU A 173 14.50 4.38 -24.52
N ASN A 174 15.34 4.34 -25.55
CA ASN A 174 16.61 3.62 -25.51
C ASN A 174 17.67 4.42 -24.74
N GLY A 175 18.56 3.71 -24.03
CA GLY A 175 19.70 4.33 -23.34
C GLY A 175 19.43 4.83 -21.92
N VAL A 176 18.28 4.51 -21.32
CA VAL A 176 18.02 4.81 -19.91
C VAL A 176 18.95 3.99 -19.03
N ASN A 177 19.61 4.68 -18.09
CA ASN A 177 20.55 4.06 -17.16
C ASN A 177 19.79 3.14 -16.16
N PRO A 178 20.21 1.86 -16.01
CA PRO A 178 19.62 0.94 -15.02
C PRO A 178 19.59 1.51 -13.59
N VAL A 179 20.58 2.32 -13.21
CA VAL A 179 20.64 2.96 -11.89
C VAL A 179 19.49 3.94 -11.69
N THR A 180 19.12 4.69 -12.73
CA THR A 180 18.01 5.64 -12.69
C THR A 180 16.68 4.91 -12.53
N ILE A 181 16.45 3.87 -13.32
CA ILE A 181 15.23 3.04 -13.22
C ILE A 181 15.10 2.44 -11.82
N ALA A 182 16.18 1.85 -11.29
CA ALA A 182 16.19 1.29 -9.94
C ALA A 182 15.86 2.34 -8.87
N LEU A 183 16.37 3.57 -9.03
CA LEU A 183 16.10 4.66 -8.10
C LEU A 183 14.63 5.11 -8.15
N GLU A 184 14.05 5.23 -9.34
CA GLU A 184 12.66 5.64 -9.52
C GLU A 184 11.69 4.60 -8.93
N ILE A 185 11.87 3.32 -9.27
CA ILE A 185 11.07 2.21 -8.71
C ILE A 185 11.19 2.20 -7.18
N ASN A 186 12.40 2.28 -6.64
CA ASN A 186 12.62 2.31 -5.20
C ASN A 186 11.98 3.54 -4.54
N THR A 187 11.99 4.70 -5.20
CA THR A 187 11.35 5.91 -4.67
C THR A 187 9.85 5.72 -4.57
N GLU A 188 9.22 5.18 -5.61
CA GLU A 188 7.79 4.84 -5.58
C GLU A 188 7.48 3.80 -4.50
N SER A 189 8.23 2.69 -4.42
CA SER A 189 8.05 1.67 -3.37
C SER A 189 8.19 2.23 -1.95
N VAL A 190 9.13 3.16 -1.72
CA VAL A 190 9.28 3.84 -0.42
C VAL A 190 8.10 4.75 -0.11
N LEU A 191 7.54 5.45 -1.10
CA LEU A 191 6.32 6.25 -0.92
C LEU A 191 5.14 5.35 -0.53
N GLN A 192 4.97 4.24 -1.23
CA GLN A 192 3.94 3.24 -0.92
C GLN A 192 4.09 2.68 0.50
N PHE A 193 5.31 2.33 0.91
CA PHE A 193 5.59 1.83 2.25
C PHE A 193 5.28 2.87 3.34
N LYS A 194 5.69 4.13 3.13
CA LYS A 194 5.46 5.24 4.08
C LYS A 194 4.00 5.67 4.19
N ALA A 195 3.17 5.36 3.19
CA ALA A 195 1.74 5.66 3.23
C ALA A 195 1.00 4.82 4.28
N ILE A 196 1.57 3.68 4.70
CA ILE A 196 0.96 2.81 5.70
C ILE A 196 1.44 3.21 7.10
N SER A 197 0.50 3.32 8.04
CA SER A 197 0.81 3.62 9.43
C SER A 197 1.52 2.44 10.11
N PHE A 198 2.29 2.74 11.15
CA PHE A 198 2.93 1.70 11.95
C PHE A 198 1.90 0.77 12.60
N GLU A 199 0.79 1.33 13.07
CA GLU A 199 -0.32 0.63 13.69
C GLU A 199 -0.92 -0.44 12.77
N ASP A 200 -0.99 -0.16 11.46
CA ASP A 200 -1.51 -1.10 10.46
C ASP A 200 -0.55 -2.26 10.23
N TRP A 201 0.76 -2.01 10.24
CA TRP A 201 1.75 -3.09 10.22
C TRP A 201 1.63 -3.99 11.45
N VAL A 202 1.44 -3.43 12.64
CA VAL A 202 1.26 -4.19 13.88
C VAL A 202 -0.04 -5.00 13.85
N ARG A 203 -1.17 -4.37 13.51
CA ARG A 203 -2.48 -5.05 13.39
C ARG A 203 -2.38 -6.22 12.41
N PHE A 204 -1.77 -6.00 11.24
CA PHE A 204 -1.60 -7.05 10.25
C PHE A 204 -0.67 -8.19 10.71
N ALA A 205 0.44 -7.89 11.38
CA ALA A 205 1.37 -8.89 11.90
C ALA A 205 0.71 -9.82 12.96
N LEU A 206 -0.25 -9.29 13.71
CA LEU A 206 -1.07 -10.03 14.67
C LEU A 206 -2.21 -10.83 14.03
N GLY A 207 -2.31 -10.80 12.70
CA GLY A 207 -3.23 -11.62 11.92
C GLY A 207 -4.61 -10.99 11.68
N TYR A 208 -4.78 -9.71 11.98
CA TYR A 208 -6.03 -9.01 11.69
C TYR A 208 -6.09 -8.56 10.21
N PRO A 209 -7.28 -8.59 9.58
CA PRO A 209 -7.49 -7.96 8.29
C PRO A 209 -7.14 -6.48 8.33
N THR A 210 -6.29 -6.04 7.40
CA THR A 210 -5.80 -4.65 7.35
C THR A 210 -5.75 -4.17 5.91
N MET A 211 -6.72 -3.33 5.52
CA MET A 211 -6.94 -2.95 4.12
C MET A 211 -5.78 -2.16 3.49
N SER A 212 -5.11 -1.30 4.25
CA SER A 212 -3.96 -0.52 3.80
C SER A 212 -2.79 -1.42 3.35
N ILE A 213 -2.56 -2.51 4.09
CA ILE A 213 -1.54 -3.51 3.76
C ILE A 213 -1.94 -4.30 2.52
N VAL A 214 -3.21 -4.71 2.42
CA VAL A 214 -3.74 -5.36 1.21
C VAL A 214 -3.49 -4.48 0.00
N TRP A 215 -3.81 -3.19 0.09
CA TRP A 215 -3.57 -2.26 -1.00
C TRP A 215 -2.08 -2.13 -1.35
N PHE A 216 -1.20 -2.00 -0.36
CA PHE A 216 0.24 -1.93 -0.61
C PHE A 216 0.77 -3.14 -1.40
N VAL A 217 0.27 -4.34 -1.08
CA VAL A 217 0.59 -5.55 -1.83
C VAL A 217 0.04 -5.46 -3.27
N GLU A 218 -1.20 -4.99 -3.44
CA GLU A 218 -1.77 -4.76 -4.77
C GLU A 218 -0.94 -3.77 -5.61
N GLN A 219 -0.40 -2.69 -5.02
CA GLN A 219 0.44 -1.75 -5.77
C GLN A 219 1.74 -2.39 -6.26
N HIS A 220 2.34 -3.29 -5.48
CA HIS A 220 3.51 -4.04 -5.93
C HIS A 220 3.16 -5.11 -6.97
N ARG A 221 1.93 -5.63 -6.95
CA ARG A 221 1.39 -6.47 -8.03
C ARG A 221 1.24 -5.66 -9.33
N GLU A 222 0.78 -4.42 -9.25
CA GLU A 222 0.68 -3.54 -10.41
C GLU A 222 2.05 -3.26 -11.05
N LEU A 223 3.10 -3.01 -10.25
CA LEU A 223 4.47 -2.93 -10.76
C LEU A 223 4.85 -4.19 -11.55
N TYR A 224 4.59 -5.38 -10.99
CA TYR A 224 4.87 -6.64 -11.67
C TYR A 224 4.10 -6.77 -13.00
N ASN A 225 2.81 -6.42 -13.01
CA ASN A 225 1.98 -6.47 -14.21
C ASN A 225 2.50 -5.52 -15.29
N LEU A 226 2.82 -4.28 -14.90
CA LEU A 226 3.38 -3.26 -15.80
C LEU A 226 4.71 -3.72 -16.40
N LEU A 227 5.60 -4.26 -15.58
CA LEU A 227 6.91 -4.70 -16.03
C LEU A 227 6.81 -5.94 -16.93
N SER A 228 5.98 -6.91 -16.56
CA SER A 228 5.75 -8.12 -17.36
C SER A 228 5.20 -7.75 -18.74
N ALA A 229 4.15 -6.91 -18.78
CA ALA A 229 3.58 -6.44 -20.04
C ALA A 229 4.54 -5.58 -20.87
N HIS A 230 5.48 -4.87 -20.24
CA HIS A 230 6.53 -4.14 -20.95
C HIS A 230 7.55 -5.09 -21.58
N LEU A 231 8.03 -6.09 -20.84
CA LEU A 231 9.02 -7.06 -21.31
C LEU A 231 8.44 -7.99 -22.39
N ASP A 232 7.17 -8.39 -22.28
CA ASP A 232 6.49 -9.17 -23.33
C ASP A 232 6.46 -8.43 -24.68
N ARG A 233 6.36 -7.09 -24.65
CA ARG A 233 6.37 -6.24 -25.85
C ARG A 233 7.78 -5.86 -26.31
N HIS A 234 8.74 -5.84 -25.40
CA HIS A 234 10.10 -5.36 -25.60
C HIS A 234 11.14 -6.33 -25.01
N PRO A 235 11.24 -7.57 -25.54
CA PRO A 235 12.12 -8.59 -24.98
C PRO A 235 13.61 -8.19 -25.03
N GLU A 236 14.00 -7.31 -25.95
CA GLU A 236 15.36 -6.76 -26.02
C GLU A 236 15.74 -5.94 -24.78
N LYS A 237 14.76 -5.51 -23.96
CA LYS A 237 14.97 -4.73 -22.74
C LYS A 237 15.26 -5.59 -21.51
N GLU A 238 15.10 -6.91 -21.57
CA GLU A 238 15.31 -7.81 -20.44
C GLU A 238 16.68 -7.60 -19.75
N CYS A 239 17.75 -7.49 -20.54
CA CYS A 239 19.11 -7.28 -20.01
C CYS A 239 19.22 -6.02 -19.14
N ILE A 240 18.49 -4.96 -19.46
CA ILE A 240 18.49 -3.72 -18.68
C ILE A 240 17.87 -3.98 -17.30
N TYR A 241 16.74 -4.68 -17.24
CA TYR A 241 16.05 -4.97 -15.97
C TYR A 241 16.79 -5.99 -15.11
N VAL A 242 17.57 -6.90 -15.71
CA VAL A 242 18.53 -7.72 -14.97
C VAL A 242 19.59 -6.84 -14.27
N ASP A 243 20.05 -5.78 -14.91
CA ASP A 243 21.01 -4.86 -14.31
C ASP A 243 20.36 -3.92 -13.27
N VAL A 244 19.10 -3.52 -13.48
CA VAL A 244 18.28 -2.80 -12.47
C VAL A 244 18.22 -3.61 -11.18
N GLU A 245 17.90 -4.90 -11.25
CA GLU A 245 17.80 -5.78 -10.08
C GLU A 245 19.15 -5.90 -9.35
N LYS A 246 20.25 -6.08 -10.08
CA LYS A 246 21.60 -6.12 -9.48
C LYS A 246 21.94 -4.84 -8.73
N VAL A 247 21.55 -3.68 -9.26
CA VAL A 247 21.77 -2.39 -8.58
C VAL A 247 20.99 -2.32 -7.29
N SER A 248 19.71 -2.73 -7.30
CA SER A 248 18.84 -2.78 -6.12
C SER A 248 19.43 -3.68 -5.02
N VAL A 249 19.83 -4.92 -5.36
CA VAL A 249 20.41 -5.87 -4.39
C VAL A 249 21.71 -5.36 -3.77
N ARG A 250 22.63 -4.82 -4.59
CA ARG A 250 23.90 -4.27 -4.09
C ARG A 250 23.68 -3.11 -3.12
N ARG A 251 22.64 -2.31 -3.34
CA ARG A 251 22.31 -1.17 -2.46
C ARG A 251 21.82 -1.66 -1.10
N LEU A 252 20.98 -2.69 -1.08
CA LEU A 252 20.53 -3.34 0.17
C LEU A 252 21.70 -3.93 0.96
N GLN A 253 22.63 -4.61 0.28
CA GLN A 253 23.82 -5.17 0.92
C GLN A 253 24.70 -4.09 1.55
N LYS A 254 24.94 -2.97 0.86
CA LYS A 254 25.72 -1.84 1.41
C LYS A 254 25.07 -1.27 2.68
N LEU A 255 23.75 -1.09 2.67
CA LEU A 255 23.00 -0.61 3.84
C LEU A 255 23.13 -1.56 5.04
N SER A 256 23.10 -2.88 4.80
CA SER A 256 23.26 -3.88 5.86
C SER A 256 24.67 -3.95 6.46
N THR A 257 25.70 -3.54 5.71
CA THR A 257 27.11 -3.56 6.18
C THR A 257 27.57 -2.26 6.85
N SER A 258 26.74 -1.22 6.84
CA SER A 258 27.03 0.09 7.42
C SER A 258 26.29 0.37 8.75
N SER A 259 25.60 -0.62 9.30
CA SER A 259 25.03 -0.62 10.66
C SER A 259 25.84 -1.55 11.56
#